data_AF-A0A0B4XSG5-F1
#
_entry.id   AF-A0A0B4XSG5-F1
#
_cell.length_a   1.000
_cell.length_b   1.000
_cell.length_c   1.000
_cell.angle_alpha   90.00
_cell.angle_beta   90.00
_cell.angle_gamma   90.00
#
_symmetry.space_group_name_H-M   'P 1'
#
loop_
_entity.id
_entity.type
_entity.pdbx_description
1 polymer ?
#
loop_
_entity_poly.entity_id
_entity_poly.type
_entity_poly.pdbx_seq_one_letter_code
_entity_poly.pdbx_strand_id
1 'polypeptide(L)'
;MGALSMPMAQADISVEDLHGVLERSAEYGFTYYKDIEIDDDGSAEIEGWLAGNAMAKVTFSAQGAVVEERTRGERERKHSMQQSDVRAAVQAAAGEGLTRVDDVQINRKNVIEVEGQTADGKDIDVRVQLGSFDIVKVDKDD
;
A
#
# COMPACT_ATOMS: atom_id res chain seq x y z
N MET A 1 0.13 -18.01 -40.52
CA MET A 1 0.82 -17.20 -39.50
C MET A 1 -0.17 -16.96 -38.38
N GLY A 2 -0.03 -17.68 -37.27
CA GLY A 2 -0.88 -17.48 -36.08
C GLY A 2 -0.14 -16.57 -35.13
N ALA A 3 -0.74 -15.44 -34.77
CA ALA A 3 -0.23 -14.58 -33.71
C ALA A 3 -0.36 -15.33 -32.38
N LEU A 4 0.77 -15.56 -31.71
CA LEU A 4 0.80 -15.95 -30.31
C LEU A 4 0.45 -14.70 -29.50
N SER A 5 -0.80 -14.57 -29.05
CA SER A 5 -1.09 -13.73 -27.89
C SER A 5 -0.44 -14.41 -26.70
N MET A 6 0.69 -13.86 -26.24
CA MET A 6 1.20 -14.18 -24.91
C MET A 6 0.19 -13.62 -23.90
N PRO A 7 -0.28 -14.41 -22.93
CA PRO A 7 -0.95 -13.82 -21.79
C PRO A 7 0.08 -12.89 -21.14
N MET A 8 -0.23 -11.59 -21.10
CA MET A 8 0.39 -10.71 -20.11
C MET A 8 0.11 -11.41 -18.78
N ALA A 9 1.15 -11.81 -18.06
CA ALA A 9 0.98 -12.17 -16.66
C ALA A 9 0.43 -10.90 -16.02
N GLN A 10 -0.89 -10.87 -15.76
CA GLN A 10 -1.45 -9.99 -14.77
C GLN A 10 -0.67 -10.36 -13.51
N ALA A 11 0.25 -9.51 -13.08
CA ALA A 11 0.98 -9.77 -11.86
C ALA A 11 -0.07 -9.62 -10.76
N ASP A 12 -0.60 -10.74 -10.27
CA ASP A 12 -1.42 -10.74 -9.08
C ASP A 12 -0.54 -10.18 -7.96
N ILE A 13 -0.70 -8.89 -7.67
CA ILE A 13 0.11 -8.17 -6.68
C ILE A 13 -0.23 -8.73 -5.31
N SER A 14 0.64 -9.59 -4.81
CA SER A 14 0.47 -10.30 -3.57
C SER A 14 0.81 -9.43 -2.36
N VAL A 15 0.48 -9.91 -1.17
CA VAL A 15 1.03 -9.38 0.09
C VAL A 15 2.58 -9.36 0.09
N GLU A 16 3.23 -10.23 -0.71
CA GLU A 16 4.70 -10.23 -0.87
C GLU A 16 5.18 -9.04 -1.72
N ASP A 17 4.38 -8.54 -2.65
CA ASP A 17 4.73 -7.38 -3.49
C ASP A 17 4.73 -6.07 -2.68
N LEU A 18 3.83 -5.94 -1.70
CA LEU A 18 3.87 -4.86 -0.73
C LEU A 18 5.21 -4.81 0.01
N HIS A 19 5.85 -5.96 0.28
CA HIS A 19 7.18 -5.99 0.88
C HIS A 19 8.18 -5.22 -0.01
N GLY A 20 8.23 -5.55 -1.29
CA GLY A 20 9.13 -4.87 -2.23
C GLY A 20 8.84 -3.37 -2.34
N VAL A 21 7.56 -2.95 -2.32
CA VAL A 21 7.16 -1.54 -2.29
C VAL A 21 7.67 -0.83 -1.04
N LEU A 22 7.54 -1.46 0.13
CA LEU A 22 8.01 -0.90 1.40
C LEU A 22 9.54 -0.82 1.48
N GLU A 23 10.27 -1.79 0.95
CA GLU A 23 11.74 -1.73 0.87
C GLU A 23 12.20 -0.59 -0.03
N ARG A 24 11.67 -0.51 -1.25
CA ARG A 24 12.02 0.55 -2.21
C ARG A 24 11.70 1.94 -1.70
N SER A 25 10.54 2.13 -1.07
CA SER A 25 10.16 3.43 -0.49
C SER A 25 11.06 3.81 0.69
N ALA A 26 11.46 2.85 1.53
CA ALA A 26 12.41 3.09 2.61
C ALA A 26 13.80 3.45 2.08
N GLU A 27 14.28 2.77 1.03
CA GLU A 27 15.54 3.10 0.33
C GLU A 27 15.52 4.49 -0.29
N TYR A 28 14.37 4.90 -0.84
CA TYR A 28 14.17 6.26 -1.34
C TYR A 28 14.21 7.32 -0.22
N GLY A 29 13.86 6.93 1.01
CA GLY A 29 14.00 7.77 2.20
C GLY A 29 12.71 8.05 2.94
N PHE A 30 11.60 7.38 2.60
CA PHE A 30 10.37 7.43 3.39
C PHE A 30 10.59 6.83 4.79
N THR A 31 10.03 7.49 5.79
CA THR A 31 10.11 7.07 7.21
C THR A 31 8.74 6.91 7.84
N TYR A 32 7.73 7.59 7.28
CA TYR A 32 6.33 7.48 7.66
C TYR A 32 5.47 7.53 6.41
N TYR A 33 4.35 6.82 6.43
CA TYR A 33 3.42 6.65 5.33
C TYR A 33 2.06 7.21 5.73
N LYS A 34 1.42 7.91 4.80
CA LYS A 34 0.02 8.30 4.92
C LYS A 34 -0.87 7.41 4.05
N ASP A 35 -0.34 7.02 2.90
CA ASP A 35 -1.05 6.40 1.80
C ASP A 35 -0.04 5.60 0.95
N ILE A 36 -0.41 4.40 0.53
CA ILE A 36 0.35 3.47 -0.31
C ILE A 36 -0.63 2.82 -1.27
N GLU A 37 -0.64 3.28 -2.51
CA GLU A 37 -1.47 2.72 -3.58
C GLU A 37 -0.58 1.83 -4.48
N ILE A 38 -1.08 0.66 -4.86
CA ILE A 38 -0.40 -0.27 -5.76
C ILE A 38 -1.35 -0.61 -6.91
N ASP A 39 -0.96 -0.21 -8.11
CA ASP A 39 -1.73 -0.43 -9.32
C ASP A 39 -1.55 -1.87 -9.84
N ASP A 40 -2.51 -2.34 -10.65
CA ASP A 40 -2.48 -3.65 -11.31
C ASP A 40 -1.23 -3.88 -12.20
N ASP A 41 -0.61 -2.79 -12.68
CA ASP A 41 0.61 -2.85 -13.48
C ASP A 41 1.90 -2.99 -12.64
N GLY A 42 1.74 -3.04 -11.31
CA GLY A 42 2.80 -3.14 -10.31
C GLY A 42 3.48 -1.82 -9.99
N SER A 43 3.05 -0.69 -10.59
CA SER A 43 3.48 0.62 -10.13
C SER A 43 2.88 0.93 -8.75
N ALA A 44 3.57 1.78 -7.99
CA ALA A 44 3.17 2.09 -6.63
C ALA A 44 3.35 3.57 -6.33
N GLU A 45 2.37 4.17 -5.70
CA GLU A 45 2.38 5.56 -5.30
C GLU A 45 2.41 5.69 -3.78
N ILE A 46 3.35 6.47 -3.26
CA ILE A 46 3.59 6.62 -1.83
C ILE A 46 3.40 8.09 -1.45
N GLU A 47 2.40 8.40 -0.61
CA GLU A 47 2.34 9.69 0.09
C GLU A 47 2.83 9.50 1.53
N GLY A 48 3.82 10.28 1.95
CA GLY A 48 4.42 10.13 3.27
C GLY A 48 5.51 11.15 3.57
N TRP A 49 6.28 10.88 4.63
CA TRP A 49 7.33 11.78 5.10
C TRP A 49 8.72 11.18 4.89
N LEU A 50 9.60 11.98 4.29
CA LEU A 50 11.00 11.65 4.12
C LEU A 50 11.80 11.86 5.42
N ALA A 51 13.03 11.36 5.44
CA ALA A 51 14.05 11.71 6.42
C ALA A 51 14.29 13.24 6.41
N GLY A 52 13.78 13.95 7.42
CA GLY A 52 13.77 15.42 7.45
C GLY A 52 12.38 16.07 7.51
N ASN A 53 11.31 15.29 7.65
CA ASN A 53 9.91 15.75 7.82
C ASN A 53 9.27 16.42 6.58
N ALA A 54 9.97 16.48 5.43
CA ALA A 54 9.35 16.86 4.18
C ALA A 54 8.29 15.83 3.78
N MET A 55 7.12 16.30 3.38
CA MET A 55 6.05 15.43 2.90
C MET A 55 6.23 15.23 1.39
N ALA A 56 6.28 14.01 0.91
CA ALA A 56 6.42 13.71 -0.51
C ALA A 56 5.32 12.78 -0.98
N LYS A 57 5.00 12.89 -2.26
CA LYS A 57 4.19 11.94 -3.02
C LYS A 57 5.05 11.46 -4.17
N VAL A 58 5.39 10.17 -4.20
CA VAL A 58 6.35 9.60 -5.15
C VAL A 58 5.74 8.36 -5.77
N THR A 59 5.74 8.32 -7.10
CA THR A 59 5.28 7.17 -7.88
C THR A 59 6.49 6.41 -8.39
N PHE A 60 6.51 5.11 -8.15
CA PHE A 60 7.51 4.17 -8.62
C PHE A 60 6.90 3.30 -9.71
N SER A 61 7.64 3.05 -10.80
CA SER A 61 7.26 2.00 -11.74
C SER A 61 7.38 0.62 -11.09
N ALA A 62 6.83 -0.42 -11.73
CA ALA A 62 7.00 -1.81 -11.28
C ALA A 62 8.47 -2.26 -11.15
N GLN A 63 9.40 -1.61 -11.87
CA GLN A 63 10.84 -1.87 -11.77
C GLN A 63 11.53 -1.04 -10.67
N GLY A 64 10.78 -0.23 -9.93
CA GLY A 64 11.28 0.62 -8.84
C GLY A 64 11.86 1.97 -9.28
N ALA A 65 11.74 2.35 -10.56
CA ALA A 65 12.20 3.66 -11.01
C ALA A 65 11.19 4.74 -10.59
N VAL A 66 11.67 5.89 -10.11
CA VAL A 66 10.81 7.05 -9.85
C VAL A 66 10.29 7.61 -11.17
N VAL A 67 8.97 7.63 -11.34
CA VAL A 67 8.31 8.18 -12.54
C VAL A 67 7.68 9.54 -12.29
N GLU A 68 7.26 9.80 -11.05
CA GLU A 68 6.75 11.09 -10.62
C GLU A 68 7.17 11.39 -9.18
N GLU A 69 7.48 12.65 -8.89
CA GLU A 69 7.79 13.13 -7.54
C GLU A 69 7.13 14.50 -7.31
N ARG A 70 6.42 14.63 -6.19
CA ARG A 70 5.89 15.90 -5.69
C ARG A 70 6.25 16.07 -4.23
N THR A 71 7.08 17.06 -3.93
CA THR A 71 7.42 17.42 -2.55
C THR A 71 6.59 18.60 -2.07
N ARG A 72 5.99 18.44 -0.89
CA ARG A 72 5.44 19.50 -0.06
C ARG A 72 6.46 19.72 1.06
N GLY A 73 6.77 20.97 1.40
CA GLY A 73 7.71 21.30 2.48
C GLY A 73 7.32 20.65 3.82
N GLU A 74 8.07 20.93 4.89
CA GLU A 74 7.85 20.28 6.19
C GLU A 74 6.38 20.31 6.65
N ARG A 75 5.89 19.13 7.08
CA ARG A 75 4.54 18.94 7.64
C ARG A 75 4.62 18.10 8.91
N GLU A 76 3.70 18.33 9.83
CA GLU A 76 3.54 17.47 11.01
C GLU A 76 3.21 16.03 10.56
N ARG A 77 3.82 15.04 11.23
CA ARG A 77 3.61 13.59 11.01
C ARG A 77 2.36 13.07 11.73
N LYS A 78 1.26 13.82 11.67
CA LYS A 78 0.00 13.38 12.29
C LYS A 78 -0.68 12.39 11.35
N HIS A 79 -1.29 11.35 11.92
CA HIS A 79 -2.01 10.33 11.16
C HIS A 79 -1.09 9.70 10.12
N SER A 80 -0.08 9.00 10.62
CA SER A 80 0.95 8.40 9.80
C SER A 80 1.29 7.02 10.35
N MET A 81 1.69 6.13 9.46
CA MET A 81 2.11 4.77 9.74
C MET A 81 3.62 4.68 9.61
N GLN A 82 4.28 3.90 10.45
CA GLN A 82 5.61 3.38 10.15
C GLN A 82 5.50 2.13 9.28
N GLN A 83 6.62 1.70 8.69
CA GLN A 83 6.65 0.48 7.88
C GLN A 83 6.15 -0.75 8.66
N SER A 84 6.43 -0.84 9.97
CA SER A 84 5.93 -1.91 10.83
C SER A 84 4.41 -1.87 11.02
N ASP A 85 3.83 -0.67 11.04
CA ASP A 85 2.38 -0.50 11.22
C ASP A 85 1.64 -0.95 9.97
N VAL A 86 2.16 -0.62 8.78
CA VAL A 86 1.64 -1.11 7.48
C VAL A 86 1.66 -2.63 7.45
N ARG A 87 2.79 -3.25 7.80
CA ARG A 87 2.92 -4.73 7.81
C ARG A 87 1.95 -5.39 8.79
N ALA A 88 1.78 -4.83 9.98
CA ALA A 88 0.85 -5.36 10.98
C ALA A 88 -0.62 -5.23 10.53
N ALA A 89 -0.99 -4.10 9.91
CA ALA A 89 -2.32 -3.90 9.36
C ALA A 89 -2.64 -4.90 8.22
N VAL A 90 -1.71 -5.06 7.27
CA VAL A 90 -1.87 -6.02 6.17
C VAL A 90 -1.89 -7.46 6.68
N GLN A 91 -1.12 -7.79 7.71
CA GLN A 91 -1.19 -9.10 8.35
C GLN A 91 -2.57 -9.37 8.99
N ALA A 92 -3.16 -8.37 9.64
CA ALA A 92 -4.52 -8.48 10.18
C ALA A 92 -5.55 -8.67 9.05
N ALA A 93 -5.44 -7.90 7.97
CA ALA A 93 -6.31 -8.02 6.80
C ALA A 93 -6.17 -9.37 6.08
N ALA A 94 -4.96 -9.92 5.98
CA ALA A 94 -4.72 -11.26 5.47
C ALA A 94 -5.43 -12.34 6.32
N GLY A 95 -5.55 -12.12 7.63
CA GLY A 95 -6.36 -12.96 8.52
C GLY A 95 -7.85 -13.02 8.16
N GLU A 96 -8.36 -11.96 7.52
CA GLU A 96 -9.75 -11.85 7.03
C GLU A 96 -9.93 -12.32 5.59
N GLY A 97 -8.86 -12.81 4.95
CA GLY A 97 -8.88 -13.39 3.60
C GLY A 97 -8.34 -12.49 2.50
N LEU A 98 -7.73 -11.34 2.84
CA LEU A 98 -6.99 -10.53 1.86
C LEU A 98 -5.81 -11.33 1.30
N THR A 99 -5.69 -11.37 -0.02
CA THR A 99 -4.57 -12.03 -0.73
C THR A 99 -3.77 -11.07 -1.60
N ARG A 100 -4.41 -10.01 -2.09
CA ARG A 100 -3.82 -8.95 -2.90
C ARG A 100 -4.09 -7.59 -2.25
N VAL A 101 -3.08 -6.74 -2.18
CA VAL A 101 -3.16 -5.40 -1.58
C VAL A 101 -3.19 -4.37 -2.71
N ASP A 102 -4.19 -3.49 -2.68
CA ASP A 102 -4.34 -2.39 -3.63
C ASP A 102 -4.08 -1.04 -2.97
N ASP A 103 -4.56 -0.85 -1.73
CA ASP A 103 -4.32 0.38 -0.97
C ASP A 103 -4.04 0.10 0.51
N VAL A 104 -3.18 0.95 1.10
CA VAL A 104 -3.02 1.07 2.55
C VAL A 104 -2.96 2.55 2.93
N GLN A 105 -4.04 3.05 3.54
CA GLN A 105 -4.12 4.44 3.98
C GLN A 105 -4.50 4.59 5.45
N ILE A 106 -4.10 5.71 6.06
CA ILE A 106 -4.49 6.07 7.43
C ILE A 106 -5.31 7.36 7.47
N ASN A 107 -6.45 7.31 8.16
CA ASN A 107 -7.33 8.47 8.30
C ASN A 107 -7.05 9.27 9.59
N ARG A 108 -7.77 10.40 9.75
CA ARG A 108 -7.61 11.33 10.89
C ARG A 108 -7.98 10.74 12.26
N LYS A 109 -8.56 9.55 12.32
CA LYS A 109 -8.85 8.81 13.56
C LYS A 109 -7.80 7.74 13.87
N ASN A 110 -6.70 7.72 13.12
CA ASN A 110 -5.67 6.68 13.19
C ASN A 110 -6.23 5.27 12.95
N VAL A 111 -7.26 5.17 12.10
CA VAL A 111 -7.71 3.90 11.56
C VAL A 111 -7.00 3.71 10.23
N ILE A 112 -6.32 2.58 10.10
CA ILE A 112 -5.69 2.12 8.88
C ILE A 112 -6.73 1.33 8.10
N GLU A 113 -6.86 1.60 6.83
CA GLU A 113 -7.70 0.91 5.87
C GLU A 113 -6.77 0.14 4.94
N VAL A 114 -7.04 -1.15 4.77
CA VAL A 114 -6.32 -2.03 3.85
C VAL A 114 -7.33 -2.56 2.86
N GLU A 115 -7.21 -2.11 1.62
CA GLU A 115 -8.09 -2.51 0.52
C GLU A 115 -7.35 -3.46 -0.41
N GLY A 116 -8.11 -4.35 -1.04
CA GLY A 116 -7.62 -5.19 -2.11
C GLY A 116 -8.57 -6.33 -2.38
N GLN A 117 -8.03 -7.51 -2.70
CA GLN A 117 -8.82 -8.64 -3.19
C GLN A 117 -8.56 -9.92 -2.41
N THR A 118 -9.61 -10.72 -2.35
CA THR A 118 -9.62 -12.11 -1.87
C THR A 118 -9.17 -13.08 -2.97
N ALA A 119 -8.95 -14.36 -2.61
CA ALA A 119 -8.46 -15.37 -3.54
C ALA A 119 -9.42 -15.68 -4.71
N ASP A 120 -10.72 -15.41 -4.55
CA ASP A 120 -11.75 -15.54 -5.60
C ASP A 120 -11.96 -14.23 -6.38
N GLY A 121 -11.14 -13.20 -6.14
CA GLY A 121 -11.16 -11.93 -6.86
C GLY A 121 -12.24 -10.97 -6.40
N LYS A 122 -12.88 -11.21 -5.24
CA LYS A 122 -13.80 -10.25 -4.63
C LYS A 122 -13.04 -9.18 -3.87
N ASP A 123 -13.52 -7.95 -3.96
CA ASP A 123 -12.97 -6.82 -3.21
C ASP A 123 -13.23 -6.97 -1.71
N ILE A 124 -12.24 -6.58 -0.91
CA ILE A 124 -12.27 -6.59 0.54
C ILE A 124 -11.59 -5.32 1.07
N ASP A 125 -12.26 -4.67 2.01
CA ASP A 125 -11.73 -3.57 2.82
C ASP A 125 -11.69 -4.02 4.27
N VAL A 126 -10.50 -3.96 4.88
CA VAL A 126 -10.30 -4.21 6.30
C VAL A 126 -9.80 -2.95 6.98
N ARG A 127 -10.59 -2.44 7.92
CA ARG A 127 -10.21 -1.30 8.76
C ARG A 127 -9.70 -1.79 10.11
N VAL A 128 -8.52 -1.32 10.51
CA VAL A 128 -7.85 -1.67 11.78
C VAL A 128 -7.44 -0.44 12.57
N GLN A 129 -7.45 -0.53 13.89
CA GLN A 129 -7.01 0.56 14.76
C GLN A 129 -5.47 0.57 14.87
N LEU A 130 -4.81 1.69 14.55
CA LEU A 130 -3.36 1.82 14.71
C LEU A 130 -2.93 1.53 16.17
N GLY A 131 -1.91 0.70 16.32
CA GLY A 131 -1.29 0.36 17.60
C GLY A 131 -1.81 -0.91 18.25
N SER A 132 -3.14 -1.10 18.31
CA SER A 132 -3.72 -2.39 18.76
C SER A 132 -3.89 -3.38 17.60
N PHE A 133 -4.09 -2.87 16.39
CA PHE A 133 -4.42 -3.63 15.18
C PHE A 133 -5.69 -4.46 15.33
N ASP A 134 -6.58 -4.05 16.25
CA ASP A 134 -7.93 -4.61 16.34
C ASP A 134 -8.71 -4.25 15.09
N ILE A 135 -9.39 -5.24 14.52
CA ILE A 135 -10.28 -5.04 13.38
C ILE A 135 -11.49 -4.24 13.87
N VAL A 136 -11.70 -3.07 13.26
CA VAL A 136 -12.85 -2.21 13.54
C VAL A 136 -13.97 -2.41 12.52
N LYS A 137 -13.63 -2.85 11.30
CA LYS A 137 -14.61 -3.14 10.25
C LYS A 137 -14.00 -4.08 9.19
N VAL A 138 -14.86 -4.91 8.60
CA VAL A 138 -14.58 -5.67 7.38
C VAL A 138 -15.76 -5.46 6.46
N ASP A 139 -15.50 -4.99 5.25
CA ASP A 139 -16.45 -4.89 4.15
C ASP A 139 -16.00 -5.84 3.03
N LYS A 140 -16.93 -6.63 2.48
CA LYS A 140 -16.69 -7.53 1.35
C LYS A 140 -17.81 -7.35 0.36
N ASP A 141 -17.46 -7.10 -0.90
CA ASP A 141 -18.43 -6.99 -1.97
C ASP A 141 -18.72 -8.39 -2.55
N ASP A 142 -19.99 -8.64 -2.90
CA ASP A 142 -20.50 -9.97 -3.27
C ASP A 142 -20.64 -10.19 -4.79
#